data_AF-A0A368F1G3-F1
#
_entry.id   AF-A0A368F1G3-F1
#
_cell.length_a   1.000
_cell.length_b   1.000
_cell.length_c   1.000
_cell.angle_alpha   90.00
_cell.angle_beta   90.00
_cell.angle_gamma   90.00
#
_symmetry.space_group_name_H-M   'P 1'
#
loop_
_entity.id
_entity.type
_entity.pdbx_description
1 polymer ?
#
loop_
_entity_poly.entity_id
_entity_poly.type
_entity_poly.pdbx_seq_one_letter_code
_entity_poly.pdbx_strand_id
1 'polypeptide(L)'
;MNASSPARLLAIYGGTAFLVYIETNGFVKSSPAILLSLPVIALSLLTLTTTMQPEQRFTTSASFAVLALSRYLLAAESSWPLMMFGYLLVSVGNLIYCYSFSSQIRLWSTELTIAVSIYLVLLFYYCFADLLMSIPSLVLVLLAALASSCLTIVGAGSVCLYGHVGDYDADQASYIRLVGAICQTAGSSLFVLNLFGERTETMQMISRCCFYFAQALLFLANERTF
;
A
#
# COMPACT_ATOMS: atom_id res chain seq x y z
N MET A 1 -15.21 -19.63 -17.46
CA MET A 1 -15.58 -18.41 -16.71
C MET A 1 -15.10 -17.22 -17.54
N ASN A 2 -16.00 -16.32 -17.96
CA ASN A 2 -15.61 -15.15 -18.75
C ASN A 2 -14.77 -14.23 -17.86
N ALA A 3 -13.49 -14.07 -18.19
CA ALA A 3 -12.60 -13.15 -17.49
C ALA A 3 -13.17 -11.73 -17.57
N SER A 4 -13.39 -11.10 -16.42
CA SER A 4 -13.82 -9.70 -16.35
C SER A 4 -12.66 -8.79 -16.73
N SER A 5 -12.89 -7.89 -17.69
CA SER A 5 -11.90 -6.89 -18.11
C SER A 5 -11.35 -6.08 -16.92
N PRO A 6 -10.05 -5.76 -16.88
CA PRO A 6 -9.41 -5.00 -15.79
C PRO A 6 -10.06 -3.64 -15.55
N ALA A 7 -10.52 -3.00 -16.63
CA ALA A 7 -11.25 -1.74 -16.56
C ALA A 7 -12.56 -1.89 -15.77
N ARG A 8 -13.26 -3.03 -15.93
CA ARG A 8 -14.48 -3.32 -15.17
C ARG A 8 -14.18 -3.55 -13.69
N LEU A 9 -13.08 -4.23 -13.38
CA LEU A 9 -12.66 -4.47 -12.00
C LEU A 9 -12.29 -3.15 -11.30
N LEU A 10 -11.52 -2.29 -11.98
CA LEU A 10 -11.19 -0.95 -11.51
C LEU A 10 -12.41 -0.04 -11.39
N ALA A 11 -13.41 -0.16 -12.27
CA ALA A 11 -14.66 0.60 -12.17
C ALA A 11 -15.46 0.20 -10.93
N ILE A 12 -15.52 -1.10 -10.60
CA ILE A 12 -16.17 -1.58 -9.37
C ILE A 12 -15.41 -1.07 -8.15
N TYR A 13 -14.08 -1.21 -8.13
CA TYR A 13 -13.23 -0.70 -7.06
C TYR A 13 -13.40 0.82 -6.87
N GLY A 14 -13.27 1.60 -7.95
CA GLY A 14 -13.42 3.04 -7.94
C GLY A 14 -14.82 3.48 -7.49
N GLY A 15 -15.86 2.78 -7.94
CA GLY A 15 -17.23 3.00 -7.47
C GLY A 15 -17.36 2.77 -5.96
N THR A 16 -16.80 1.68 -5.42
CA THR A 16 -16.80 1.44 -3.97
C THR A 16 -16.02 2.51 -3.21
N ALA A 17 -14.83 2.91 -3.68
CA ALA A 17 -14.04 3.96 -3.06
C ALA A 17 -14.75 5.32 -3.09
N PHE A 18 -15.45 5.64 -4.17
CA PHE A 18 -16.22 6.88 -4.30
C PHE A 18 -17.44 6.93 -3.37
N LEU A 19 -18.15 5.81 -3.21
CA LEU A 19 -19.24 5.73 -2.23
C LEU A 19 -18.71 5.93 -0.81
N VAL A 20 -17.58 5.30 -0.48
CA VAL A 20 -16.91 5.49 0.82
C VAL A 20 -16.49 6.95 1.01
N TYR A 21 -15.98 7.61 -0.03
CA TYR A 21 -15.62 9.03 0.00
C TYR A 21 -16.82 9.92 0.36
N ILE A 22 -17.99 9.69 -0.25
CA ILE A 22 -19.21 10.44 0.04
C ILE A 22 -19.65 10.21 1.50
N GLU A 23 -19.75 8.95 1.91
CA GLU A 23 -20.21 8.55 3.26
C GLU A 23 -19.29 9.04 4.39
N THR A 24 -18.00 9.23 4.09
CA THR A 24 -17.00 9.72 5.03
C THR A 24 -16.81 11.24 5.00
N ASN A 25 -17.63 11.97 4.23
CA ASN A 25 -17.45 13.40 3.97
C ASN A 25 -16.02 13.73 3.52
N GLY A 26 -15.58 13.08 2.45
CA GLY A 26 -14.23 13.24 1.91
C GLY A 26 -13.15 12.55 2.74
N PHE A 27 -13.45 11.39 3.33
CA PHE A 27 -12.54 10.65 4.22
C PHE A 27 -12.18 11.37 5.53
N VAL A 28 -12.91 12.42 5.91
CA VAL A 28 -12.66 13.19 7.14
C VAL A 28 -13.35 12.55 8.34
N LYS A 29 -14.60 12.10 8.21
CA LYS A 29 -15.34 11.50 9.32
C LYS A 29 -14.79 10.13 9.71
N SER A 30 -14.83 9.86 11.01
CA SER A 30 -14.68 8.53 11.61
C SER A 30 -15.92 7.69 11.30
N SER A 31 -16.08 7.31 10.04
CA SER A 31 -17.09 6.36 9.60
C SER A 31 -16.72 4.95 10.08
N PRO A 32 -17.69 4.02 10.19
CA PRO A 32 -17.42 2.67 10.69
C PRO A 32 -16.27 2.01 9.94
N ALA A 33 -15.39 1.35 10.69
CA ALA A 33 -14.13 0.78 10.19
C ALA A 33 -14.28 -0.11 8.94
N ILE A 34 -15.41 -0.80 8.83
CA ILE A 34 -15.77 -1.65 7.69
C ILE A 34 -15.88 -0.86 6.38
N LEU A 35 -16.34 0.38 6.46
CA LEU A 35 -16.59 1.24 5.31
C LEU A 35 -15.25 1.65 4.67
N LEU A 36 -14.22 1.90 5.50
CA LEU A 36 -12.88 2.24 5.04
C LEU A 36 -12.11 1.02 4.50
N SER A 37 -12.40 -0.20 4.95
CA SER A 37 -11.76 -1.41 4.41
C SER A 37 -12.45 -1.97 3.15
N LEU A 38 -13.74 -1.66 2.94
CA LEU A 38 -14.57 -2.21 1.88
C LEU A 38 -13.95 -2.16 0.47
N PRO A 39 -13.36 -1.03 -0.01
CA PRO A 39 -12.81 -1.00 -1.36
C PRO A 39 -11.67 -2.00 -1.55
N VAL A 40 -10.82 -2.16 -0.53
CA VAL A 40 -9.68 -3.08 -0.59
C VAL A 40 -10.15 -4.54 -0.44
N ILE A 41 -11.22 -4.81 0.32
CA ILE A 41 -11.88 -6.12 0.35
C ILE A 41 -12.45 -6.45 -1.04
N ALA A 42 -13.12 -5.50 -1.69
CA ALA A 42 -13.59 -5.69 -3.05
C ALA A 42 -12.42 -6.00 -3.99
N LEU A 43 -11.33 -5.23 -3.91
CA LEU A 43 -10.14 -5.45 -4.74
C LEU A 43 -9.51 -6.84 -4.53
N SER A 44 -9.43 -7.33 -3.29
CA SER A 44 -8.88 -8.66 -3.00
C SER A 44 -9.70 -9.78 -3.63
N LEU A 45 -11.04 -9.70 -3.54
CA LEU A 45 -11.96 -10.67 -4.14
C LEU A 45 -11.95 -10.59 -5.67
N LEU A 46 -11.95 -9.37 -6.22
CA LEU A 46 -11.86 -9.15 -7.66
C LEU A 46 -10.54 -9.68 -8.22
N THR A 47 -9.44 -9.58 -7.48
CA THR A 47 -8.14 -10.14 -7.87
C THR A 47 -8.22 -11.65 -8.10
N LEU A 48 -9.01 -12.39 -7.31
CA LEU A 48 -9.19 -13.83 -7.49
C LEU A 48 -9.91 -14.21 -8.79
N THR A 49 -10.63 -13.27 -9.40
CA THR A 49 -11.34 -13.48 -10.68
C THR A 49 -10.49 -13.18 -11.91
N THR A 50 -9.25 -12.72 -11.72
CA THR A 50 -8.32 -12.40 -12.82
C THR A 50 -7.70 -13.66 -13.44
N THR A 51 -7.14 -13.48 -14.63
CA THR A 51 -6.42 -14.51 -15.40
C THR A 51 -4.94 -14.61 -15.06
N MET A 52 -4.46 -13.85 -14.07
CA MET A 52 -3.07 -13.92 -13.59
C MET A 52 -2.66 -15.36 -13.26
N GLN A 53 -1.37 -15.64 -13.42
CA GLN A 53 -0.75 -16.86 -12.91
C GLN A 53 -1.15 -17.11 -11.43
N PRO A 54 -1.44 -18.37 -11.05
CA PRO A 54 -2.10 -18.68 -9.79
C PRO A 54 -1.32 -18.21 -8.56
N GLU A 55 0.00 -18.34 -8.54
CA GLU A 55 0.84 -17.90 -7.41
C GLU A 55 0.72 -16.38 -7.20
N GLN A 56 0.86 -15.60 -8.26
CA GLN A 56 0.79 -14.14 -8.25
C GLN A 56 -0.61 -13.66 -7.93
N ARG A 57 -1.64 -14.35 -8.45
CA ARG A 57 -3.04 -14.05 -8.15
C ARG A 57 -3.35 -14.21 -6.67
N PHE A 58 -2.96 -15.34 -6.07
CA PHE A 58 -3.23 -15.60 -4.66
C PHE A 58 -2.40 -14.70 -3.75
N THR A 59 -1.12 -14.46 -4.05
CA THR A 59 -0.27 -13.57 -3.26
C THR A 59 -0.73 -12.11 -3.34
N THR A 60 -1.11 -11.62 -4.52
CA THR A 60 -1.66 -10.26 -4.69
C THR A 60 -2.99 -10.11 -3.92
N SER A 61 -3.90 -11.08 -4.06
CA SER A 61 -5.16 -11.07 -3.31
C SER A 61 -4.94 -11.13 -1.79
N ALA A 62 -4.01 -11.97 -1.33
CA ALA A 62 -3.66 -12.09 0.08
C ALA A 62 -3.08 -10.79 0.64
N SER A 63 -2.21 -10.11 -0.11
CA SER A 63 -1.72 -8.78 0.28
C SER A 63 -2.86 -7.79 0.50
N PHE A 64 -3.79 -7.68 -0.46
CA PHE A 64 -4.94 -6.79 -0.31
C PHE A 64 -5.85 -7.18 0.85
N ALA A 65 -6.07 -8.47 1.08
CA ALA A 65 -6.86 -8.93 2.23
C ALA A 65 -6.20 -8.54 3.57
N VAL A 66 -4.87 -8.70 3.69
CA VAL A 66 -4.10 -8.30 4.87
C VAL A 66 -4.13 -6.78 5.07
N LEU A 67 -3.98 -6.00 4.01
CA LEU A 67 -4.07 -4.53 4.07
C LEU A 67 -5.49 -4.04 4.40
N ALA A 68 -6.53 -4.73 3.92
CA ALA A 68 -7.91 -4.43 4.27
C ALA A 68 -8.17 -4.70 5.76
N LEU A 69 -7.69 -5.82 6.29
CA LEU A 69 -7.78 -6.14 7.72
C LEU A 69 -7.02 -5.13 8.57
N SER A 70 -5.81 -4.75 8.15
CA SER A 70 -5.03 -3.69 8.79
C SER A 70 -5.85 -2.39 8.89
N ARG A 71 -6.45 -1.94 7.78
CA ARG A 71 -7.28 -0.71 7.76
C ARG A 71 -8.49 -0.80 8.67
N TYR A 72 -9.13 -1.97 8.72
CA TYR A 72 -10.24 -2.20 9.65
C TYR A 72 -9.78 -2.04 11.09
N LEU A 73 -8.67 -2.67 11.49
CA LEU A 73 -8.16 -2.59 12.87
C LEU A 73 -7.70 -1.18 13.26
N LEU A 74 -7.11 -0.45 12.33
CA LEU A 74 -6.67 0.94 12.55
C LEU A 74 -7.82 1.94 12.61
N ALA A 75 -8.95 1.64 11.97
CA ALA A 75 -10.14 2.50 11.95
C ALA A 75 -11.18 2.13 13.01
N ALA A 76 -11.18 0.89 13.50
CA ALA A 76 -12.01 0.50 14.62
C ALA A 76 -11.54 1.24 15.88
N GLU A 77 -12.44 1.52 16.82
CA GLU A 77 -12.11 1.97 18.18
C GLU A 77 -11.37 0.85 18.91
N SER A 78 -10.14 0.58 18.47
CA SER A 78 -9.39 -0.60 18.84
C SER A 78 -8.46 -0.30 20.00
N SER A 79 -8.26 -1.29 20.86
CA SER A 79 -7.30 -1.17 21.96
C SER A 79 -5.87 -1.01 21.41
N TRP A 80 -4.99 -0.42 22.22
CA TRP A 80 -3.60 -0.18 21.85
C TRP A 80 -2.88 -1.39 21.20
N PRO A 81 -3.02 -2.64 21.71
CA PRO A 81 -2.43 -3.81 21.07
C PRO A 81 -2.99 -4.11 19.67
N LEU A 82 -4.29 -3.92 19.45
CA LEU A 82 -4.94 -4.14 18.15
C LEU A 82 -4.47 -3.10 17.12
N MET A 83 -4.26 -1.86 17.54
CA MET A 83 -3.67 -0.83 16.67
C MET A 83 -2.25 -1.21 16.25
N MET A 84 -1.39 -1.63 17.19
CA MET A 84 -0.04 -2.11 16.85
C MET A 84 -0.09 -3.32 15.91
N PHE A 85 -0.98 -4.27 16.15
CA PHE A 85 -1.19 -5.40 15.25
C PHE A 85 -1.63 -4.94 13.85
N GLY A 86 -2.50 -3.93 13.76
CA GLY A 86 -2.89 -3.29 12.50
C GLY A 86 -1.68 -2.76 11.70
N TYR A 87 -0.74 -2.07 12.34
CA TYR A 87 0.49 -1.60 11.66
C TYR A 87 1.44 -2.73 11.27
N LEU A 88 1.52 -3.79 12.08
CA LEU A 88 2.29 -4.98 11.73
C LEU A 88 1.70 -5.66 10.47
N LEU A 89 0.37 -5.71 10.35
CA LEU A 89 -0.29 -6.20 9.15
C LEU A 89 0.00 -5.32 7.92
N VAL A 90 0.18 -4.00 8.06
CA VAL A 90 0.66 -3.17 6.93
C VAL A 90 1.98 -3.71 6.41
N SER A 91 2.91 -3.99 7.33
CA SER A 91 4.23 -4.51 6.99
C SER A 91 4.14 -5.85 6.27
N VAL A 92 3.35 -6.78 6.81
CA VAL A 92 3.13 -8.10 6.22
C VAL A 92 2.49 -7.97 4.83
N GLY A 93 1.46 -7.13 4.68
CA GLY A 93 0.78 -6.90 3.41
C GLY A 93 1.72 -6.39 2.32
N ASN A 94 2.58 -5.42 2.66
CA ASN A 94 3.61 -4.90 1.75
C ASN A 94 4.64 -5.96 1.36
N LEU A 95 5.10 -6.79 2.30
CA LEU A 95 6.05 -7.87 2.01
C LEU A 95 5.44 -8.96 1.11
N ILE A 96 4.18 -9.35 1.38
CA ILE A 96 3.45 -10.29 0.51
C ILE A 96 3.30 -9.69 -0.90
N TYR A 97 2.99 -8.39 -1.00
CA TYR A 97 2.94 -7.72 -2.29
C TYR A 97 4.29 -7.73 -2.98
N CYS A 98 5.39 -7.41 -2.27
CA CYS A 98 6.74 -7.46 -2.82
C CYS A 98 7.11 -8.87 -3.33
N TYR A 99 6.68 -9.90 -2.61
CA TYR A 99 6.87 -11.29 -3.03
C TYR A 99 6.14 -11.60 -4.35
N SER A 100 4.92 -11.06 -4.55
CA SER A 100 4.09 -11.32 -5.74
C SER A 100 4.76 -10.99 -7.08
N PHE A 101 5.69 -10.03 -7.11
CA PHE A 101 6.45 -9.64 -8.31
C PHE A 101 7.95 -9.84 -8.16
N SER A 102 8.40 -10.53 -7.10
CA SER A 102 9.82 -10.76 -6.82
C SER A 102 10.55 -11.47 -7.96
N SER A 103 9.85 -12.34 -8.69
CA SER A 103 10.36 -13.02 -9.89
C SER A 103 10.74 -12.07 -11.04
N GLN A 104 10.21 -10.84 -11.05
CA GLN A 104 10.57 -9.82 -12.04
C GLN A 104 11.85 -9.06 -11.66
N ILE A 105 12.27 -9.12 -10.39
CA ILE A 105 13.44 -8.40 -9.90
C ILE A 105 14.70 -9.18 -10.28
N ARG A 106 15.38 -8.76 -11.34
CA ARG A 106 16.65 -9.35 -11.77
C ARG A 106 17.83 -8.88 -10.93
N LEU A 107 17.88 -7.59 -10.65
CA LEU A 107 18.93 -6.93 -9.89
C LEU A 107 18.30 -5.87 -9.00
N TRP A 108 18.77 -5.74 -7.77
CA TRP A 108 18.34 -4.69 -6.86
C TRP A 108 19.13 -3.40 -7.12
N SER A 109 18.44 -2.28 -7.28
CA SER A 109 19.08 -0.97 -7.46
C SER A 109 19.70 -0.47 -6.16
N THR A 110 21.04 -0.38 -6.13
CA THR A 110 21.80 0.18 -5.00
C THR A 110 21.46 1.65 -4.78
N GLU A 111 21.39 2.43 -5.85
CA GLU A 111 21.08 3.87 -5.80
C GLU A 111 19.72 4.14 -5.16
N LEU A 112 18.70 3.40 -5.58
CA LEU A 112 17.35 3.54 -5.03
C LEU A 112 17.29 3.08 -3.57
N THR A 113 18.03 2.02 -3.22
CA THR A 113 18.14 1.54 -1.84
C THR A 113 18.76 2.60 -0.93
N ILE A 114 19.84 3.25 -1.38
CA ILE A 114 20.50 4.33 -0.63
C ILE A 114 19.55 5.51 -0.47
N ALA A 115 18.93 5.97 -1.56
CA ALA A 115 18.01 7.11 -1.52
C ALA A 115 16.83 6.90 -0.56
N VAL A 116 16.19 5.73 -0.64
CA VAL A 116 15.05 5.39 0.23
C VAL A 116 15.49 5.15 1.68
N SER A 117 16.71 4.65 1.91
CA SER A 117 17.28 4.53 3.27
C SER A 117 17.53 5.90 3.90
N ILE A 118 18.08 6.86 3.15
CA ILE A 118 18.26 8.24 3.62
C ILE A 118 16.90 8.85 3.97
N TYR A 119 15.90 8.66 3.10
CA TYR A 119 14.53 9.10 3.36
C TYR A 119 13.97 8.53 4.69
N LEU A 120 14.11 7.22 4.91
CA LEU A 120 13.67 6.58 6.14
C LEU A 120 14.38 7.12 7.39
N VAL A 121 15.70 7.35 7.32
CA VAL A 121 16.47 7.90 8.44
C VAL A 121 16.02 9.33 8.76
N LEU A 122 15.81 10.17 7.74
CA LEU A 122 15.33 11.53 7.94
C LEU A 122 13.93 11.55 8.58
N LEU A 123 13.01 10.72 8.07
CA LEU A 123 11.66 10.63 8.62
C LEU A 123 11.65 10.04 10.03
N PHE A 124 12.51 9.05 10.31
CA PHE A 124 12.70 8.52 11.65
C PHE A 124 13.21 9.58 12.62
N TYR A 125 14.22 10.35 12.22
CA TYR A 125 14.76 11.41 13.05
C TYR A 125 13.70 12.48 13.35
N TYR A 126 12.98 12.93 12.32
CA TYR A 126 11.98 13.99 12.46
C TYR A 126 10.75 13.57 13.27
N CYS A 127 10.25 12.34 13.06
CA CYS A 127 8.99 11.89 13.66
C CYS A 127 9.15 11.08 14.94
N PHE A 128 10.31 10.42 15.17
CA PHE A 128 10.43 9.38 16.20
C PHE A 128 11.59 9.54 17.17
N ALA A 129 12.56 10.43 16.93
CA ALA A 129 13.75 10.55 17.77
C ALA A 129 13.43 10.70 19.27
N ASP A 130 12.50 11.60 19.60
CA ASP A 130 12.10 11.85 20.99
C ASP A 130 11.09 10.79 21.51
N LEU A 131 10.35 10.16 20.62
CA LEU A 131 9.30 9.19 20.95
C LEU A 131 9.84 7.79 21.21
N LEU A 132 11.03 7.45 20.70
CA LEU A 132 11.63 6.13 20.84
C LEU A 132 11.81 5.74 22.31
N MET A 133 12.22 6.68 23.16
CA MET A 133 12.41 6.42 24.60
C MET A 133 11.08 6.26 25.35
N SER A 134 10.00 6.86 24.84
CA SER A 134 8.70 6.89 25.52
C SER A 134 7.80 5.72 25.10
N ILE A 135 7.75 5.40 23.80
CA ILE A 135 6.86 4.39 23.22
C ILE A 135 7.59 3.56 22.14
N PRO A 136 8.64 2.80 22.52
CA PRO A 136 9.52 2.11 21.57
C PRO A 136 8.79 1.08 20.70
N SER A 137 7.82 0.37 21.26
CA SER A 137 7.07 -0.68 20.54
C SER A 137 6.27 -0.10 19.36
N LEU A 138 5.58 1.02 19.56
CA LEU A 138 4.81 1.65 18.48
C LEU A 138 5.74 2.19 17.39
N VAL A 139 6.84 2.85 17.79
CA VAL A 139 7.85 3.39 16.86
C VAL A 139 8.42 2.28 15.98
N LEU A 140 8.79 1.13 16.56
CA LEU A 140 9.36 0.01 15.80
C LEU A 140 8.36 -0.56 14.79
N VAL A 141 7.09 -0.70 15.16
CA VAL A 141 6.08 -1.25 14.23
C VAL A 141 5.77 -0.26 13.10
N LEU A 142 5.69 1.04 13.39
CA LEU A 142 5.50 2.07 12.37
C LEU A 142 6.71 2.17 11.43
N LEU A 143 7.93 2.06 11.98
CA LEU A 143 9.16 2.02 11.18
C LEU A 143 9.17 0.79 10.28
N ALA A 144 8.76 -0.38 10.76
CA ALA A 144 8.62 -1.59 9.94
C ALA A 144 7.57 -1.42 8.81
N ALA A 145 6.45 -0.74 9.08
CA ALA A 145 5.43 -0.45 8.09
C ALA A 145 5.95 0.49 6.99
N LEU A 146 6.74 1.49 7.36
CA LEU A 146 7.40 2.39 6.41
C LEU A 146 8.51 1.70 5.63
N ALA A 147 9.37 0.93 6.31
CA ALA A 147 10.47 0.20 5.70
C ALA A 147 9.99 -0.84 4.69
N SER A 148 8.91 -1.56 4.99
CA SER A 148 8.28 -2.49 4.04
C SER A 148 7.66 -1.79 2.83
N SER A 149 7.07 -0.59 3.01
CA SER A 149 6.59 0.24 1.88
C SER A 149 7.76 0.75 1.02
N CYS A 150 8.86 1.10 1.68
CA CYS A 150 10.10 1.48 1.01
C CYS A 150 10.70 0.33 0.20
N LEU A 151 10.65 -0.91 0.72
CA LEU A 151 11.09 -2.09 -0.02
C LEU A 151 10.28 -2.30 -1.30
N THR A 152 8.98 -2.02 -1.31
CA THR A 152 8.18 -2.12 -2.54
C THR A 152 8.56 -1.04 -3.55
N ILE A 153 8.97 0.17 -3.13
CA ILE A 153 9.57 1.18 -4.03
C ILE A 153 10.86 0.63 -4.64
N VAL A 154 11.77 0.12 -3.80
CA VAL A 154 13.07 -0.40 -4.29
C VAL A 154 12.85 -1.54 -5.27
N GLY A 155 11.96 -2.49 -4.94
CA GLY A 155 11.61 -3.60 -5.82
C GLY A 155 11.01 -3.11 -7.14
N ALA A 156 9.99 -2.25 -7.09
CA ALA A 156 9.32 -1.75 -8.29
C ALA A 156 10.27 -0.92 -9.18
N GLY A 157 11.08 -0.04 -8.60
CA GLY A 157 12.04 0.77 -9.34
C GLY A 157 13.18 -0.07 -9.91
N SER A 158 13.56 -1.15 -9.24
CA SER A 158 14.53 -2.12 -9.78
C SER A 158 13.99 -2.83 -11.02
N VAL A 159 12.70 -3.17 -11.05
CA VAL A 159 12.05 -3.72 -12.26
C VAL A 159 12.02 -2.67 -13.38
N CYS A 160 11.75 -1.40 -13.07
CA CYS A 160 11.77 -0.33 -14.08
C CYS A 160 13.16 -0.14 -14.71
N LEU A 161 14.23 -0.28 -13.91
CA LEU A 161 15.61 -0.06 -14.38
C LEU A 161 16.20 -1.26 -15.11
N TYR A 162 15.88 -2.49 -14.69
CA TYR A 162 16.59 -3.70 -15.12
C TYR A 162 15.69 -4.82 -15.65
N GLY A 163 14.36 -4.66 -15.60
CA GLY A 163 13.41 -5.75 -15.77
C GLY A 163 13.21 -6.21 -17.22
N HIS A 164 12.70 -5.34 -18.09
CA HIS A 164 12.06 -5.79 -19.34
C HIS A 164 12.59 -5.03 -20.56
N VAL A 165 13.52 -5.65 -21.29
CA VAL A 165 14.00 -5.16 -22.58
C VAL A 165 13.08 -5.69 -23.68
N GLY A 166 12.26 -4.81 -24.28
CA GLY A 166 11.52 -5.10 -25.52
C GLY A 166 10.05 -5.47 -25.40
N ASP A 167 9.46 -5.49 -24.19
CA ASP A 167 8.02 -5.68 -23.97
C ASP A 167 7.40 -4.38 -23.41
N TYR A 168 6.63 -3.69 -24.24
CA TYR A 168 6.05 -2.38 -23.92
C TYR A 168 4.99 -2.46 -22.82
N ASP A 169 4.18 -3.53 -22.78
CA ASP A 169 3.11 -3.68 -21.81
C ASP A 169 3.68 -4.00 -20.42
N ALA A 170 4.71 -4.85 -20.37
CA ALA A 170 5.42 -5.17 -19.14
C ALA A 170 6.22 -3.96 -18.60
N ASP A 171 6.81 -3.15 -19.48
CA ASP A 171 7.50 -1.92 -19.10
C ASP A 171 6.51 -0.89 -18.52
N GLN A 172 5.37 -0.67 -19.18
CA GLN A 172 4.30 0.18 -18.66
C GLN A 172 3.80 -0.29 -17.29
N ALA A 173 3.62 -1.60 -17.10
CA ALA A 173 3.19 -2.17 -15.83
C ALA A 173 4.20 -1.91 -14.69
N SER A 174 5.50 -1.90 -15.00
CA SER A 174 6.55 -1.60 -14.03
C SER A 174 6.48 -0.15 -13.52
N TYR A 175 6.26 0.82 -14.41
CA TYR A 175 6.06 2.23 -14.04
C TYR A 175 4.79 2.43 -13.21
N ILE A 176 3.68 1.78 -13.60
CA ILE A 176 2.42 1.81 -12.83
C ILE A 176 2.69 1.30 -11.40
N ARG A 177 3.45 0.21 -11.26
CA ARG A 177 3.83 -0.34 -9.95
C ARG A 177 4.65 0.65 -9.13
N LEU A 178 5.65 1.29 -9.74
CA LEU A 178 6.50 2.27 -9.07
C LEU A 178 5.69 3.47 -8.58
N VAL A 179 4.80 4.02 -9.41
CA VAL A 179 3.90 5.11 -9.01
C VAL A 179 2.98 4.68 -7.87
N GLY A 180 2.45 3.46 -7.93
CA GLY A 180 1.67 2.87 -6.84
C GLY A 180 2.44 2.77 -5.53
N ALA A 181 3.69 2.28 -5.57
CA ALA A 181 4.55 2.14 -4.40
C ALA A 181 4.97 3.49 -3.79
N ILE A 182 5.25 4.49 -4.64
CA ILE A 182 5.52 5.87 -4.21
C ILE A 182 4.27 6.44 -3.53
N CYS A 183 3.10 6.28 -4.14
CA CYS A 183 1.84 6.80 -3.59
C CYS A 183 1.50 6.12 -2.24
N GLN A 184 1.71 4.81 -2.12
CA GLN A 184 1.54 4.06 -0.87
C GLN A 184 2.48 4.58 0.24
N THR A 185 3.75 4.78 -0.10
CA THR A 185 4.76 5.24 0.86
C THR A 185 4.51 6.69 1.27
N ALA A 186 4.15 7.56 0.33
CA ALA A 186 3.76 8.94 0.61
C ALA A 186 2.52 8.99 1.52
N GLY A 187 1.49 8.19 1.22
CA GLY A 187 0.29 8.08 2.05
C GLY A 187 0.58 7.60 3.47
N SER A 188 1.44 6.58 3.62
CA SER A 188 1.87 6.07 4.93
C SER A 188 2.70 7.10 5.71
N SER A 189 3.54 7.87 5.00
CA SER A 189 4.40 8.89 5.61
C SER A 189 3.60 10.10 6.08
N LEU A 190 2.64 10.57 5.28
CA LEU A 190 1.68 11.61 5.67
C LEU A 190 0.84 11.17 6.87
N PHE A 191 0.46 9.90 6.93
CA PHE A 191 -0.28 9.36 8.06
C PHE A 191 0.55 9.39 9.36
N VAL A 192 1.82 9.00 9.30
CA VAL A 192 2.75 9.06 10.44
C VAL A 192 2.97 10.51 10.87
N LEU A 193 3.18 11.43 9.91
CA LEU A 193 3.30 12.86 10.19
C LEU A 193 2.03 13.42 10.85
N ASN A 194 0.85 12.99 10.44
CA ASN A 194 -0.41 13.42 11.04
C ASN A 194 -0.64 12.84 12.46
N LEU A 195 -0.03 11.70 12.79
CA LEU A 195 -0.11 11.08 14.12
C LEU A 195 0.76 11.79 15.16
N PHE A 196 1.98 12.19 14.77
CA PHE A 196 2.98 12.72 15.71
C PHE A 196 3.36 14.19 15.46
N GLY A 197 2.97 14.76 14.32
CA GLY A 197 3.14 16.17 13.97
C GLY A 197 1.85 16.97 14.14
N GLU A 198 1.61 17.96 13.27
CA GLU A 198 0.39 18.76 13.30
C GLU A 198 -0.82 18.00 12.74
N ARG A 199 -1.75 17.67 13.62
CA ARG A 199 -2.97 16.95 13.26
C ARG A 199 -3.86 17.83 12.38
N THR A 200 -3.88 17.54 11.09
CA THR A 200 -4.69 18.26 10.10
C THR A 200 -5.60 17.28 9.36
N GLU A 201 -6.89 17.61 9.28
CA GLU A 201 -7.89 16.78 8.58
C GLU A 201 -7.52 16.57 7.11
N THR A 202 -6.86 17.57 6.51
CA THR A 202 -6.35 17.54 5.13
C THR A 202 -5.27 16.48 4.94
N MET A 203 -4.31 16.35 5.86
CA MET A 203 -3.28 15.29 5.76
C MET A 203 -3.89 13.89 5.85
N GLN A 204 -4.89 13.71 6.72
CA GLN A 204 -5.60 12.45 6.85
C GLN A 204 -6.38 12.10 5.58
N MET A 205 -7.06 13.07 4.97
CA MET A 205 -7.74 12.92 3.69
C MET A 205 -6.76 12.52 2.58
N ILE A 206 -5.67 13.28 2.41
CA ILE A 206 -4.68 13.03 1.35
C ILE A 206 -4.06 11.64 1.53
N SER A 207 -3.69 11.27 2.75
CA SER A 207 -3.15 9.93 3.04
C SER A 207 -4.10 8.80 2.61
N ARG A 208 -5.40 8.93 2.90
CA ARG A 208 -6.41 7.93 2.52
C ARG A 208 -6.62 7.88 1.00
N CYS A 209 -6.65 9.03 0.33
CA CYS A 209 -6.69 9.10 -1.14
C CYS A 209 -5.48 8.42 -1.77
N CYS A 210 -4.27 8.73 -1.29
CA CYS A 210 -3.03 8.10 -1.75
C CYS A 210 -3.07 6.58 -1.57
N PHE A 211 -3.59 6.10 -0.45
CA PHE A 211 -3.72 4.67 -0.21
C PHE A 211 -4.64 3.99 -1.22
N TYR A 212 -5.88 4.48 -1.42
CA TYR A 212 -6.79 3.84 -2.38
C TYR A 212 -6.27 3.93 -3.82
N PHE A 213 -5.66 5.06 -4.19
CA PHE A 213 -5.03 5.20 -5.49
C PHE A 213 -3.88 4.21 -5.68
N ALA A 214 -3.03 4.05 -4.65
CA ALA A 214 -1.94 3.09 -4.67
C ALA A 214 -2.45 1.66 -4.86
N GLN A 215 -3.46 1.21 -4.10
CA GLN A 215 -3.98 -0.16 -4.22
C GLN A 215 -4.51 -0.43 -5.64
N ALA A 216 -5.20 0.52 -6.26
CA ALA A 216 -5.65 0.40 -7.65
C ALA A 216 -4.50 0.24 -8.64
N LEU A 217 -3.44 1.07 -8.51
CA LEU A 217 -2.26 0.99 -9.38
C LEU A 217 -1.49 -0.32 -9.17
N LEU A 218 -1.30 -0.74 -7.93
CA LEU A 218 -0.60 -1.98 -7.59
C LEU A 218 -1.34 -3.23 -8.12
N PHE A 219 -2.68 -3.21 -8.09
CA PHE A 219 -3.50 -4.24 -8.75
C PHE A 219 -3.29 -4.23 -10.27
N LEU A 220 -3.46 -3.06 -10.90
CA LEU A 220 -3.35 -2.91 -12.35
C LEU A 220 -1.97 -3.33 -12.86
N ALA A 221 -0.91 -3.00 -12.12
CA ALA A 221 0.45 -3.41 -12.46
C ALA A 221 0.57 -4.93 -12.51
N ASN A 222 0.12 -5.65 -11.47
CA ASN A 222 0.23 -7.11 -11.44
C ASN A 222 -0.67 -7.77 -12.48
N GLU A 223 -1.84 -7.23 -12.74
CA GLU A 223 -2.76 -7.76 -13.76
C GLU A 223 -2.18 -7.63 -15.16
N ARG A 224 -1.50 -6.52 -15.45
CA ARG A 224 -0.86 -6.33 -16.75
C ARG A 224 0.42 -7.12 -16.93
N THR A 225 1.07 -7.55 -15.84
CA THR A 225 2.34 -8.28 -15.96
C THR A 225 2.19 -9.80 -15.96
N PHE A 226 1.08 -10.36 -15.46
CA PHE A 226 0.92 -11.80 -15.25
C PHE A 226 -0.45 -12.31 -15.71
#